data_AF-A0A820WVF0-F1
#
_entry.id   AF-A0A820WVF0-F1
#
_cell.length_a   1.000
_cell.length_b   1.000
_cell.length_c   1.000
_cell.angle_alpha   90.00
_cell.angle_beta   90.00
_cell.angle_gamma   90.00
#
_symmetry.space_group_name_H-M   'P 1'
#
loop_
_entity.id
_entity.type
_entity.pdbx_description
1 polymer ?
#
loop_
_entity_poly.entity_id
_entity_poly.type
_entity_poly.pdbx_seq_one_letter_code
_entity_poly.pdbx_strand_id
1 'polypeptide(L)'
;MYHLPNENHICFKLIKDLFEIIFSQDKKLYVWGSKVELKPFVIFKLFSYEQLNRMNPINLQENFKIFWNKQHPHKSSTSTSSNSSSDNCLCEACIGIGPSELWSLQNAVAFELNE
;
A
#
# COMPACT_ATOMS: atom_id res chain seq x y z
N MET A 1 20.05 -20.73 -0.33
CA MET A 1 20.35 -19.89 0.85
C MET A 1 19.01 -19.68 1.55
N TYR A 2 18.83 -20.19 2.77
CA TYR A 2 17.59 -19.97 3.53
C TYR A 2 17.76 -18.67 4.32
N HIS A 3 17.03 -17.62 3.94
CA HIS A 3 17.09 -16.32 4.62
C HIS A 3 16.35 -16.30 5.97
N LEU A 4 15.57 -17.35 6.27
CA LEU A 4 14.81 -17.48 7.52
C LEU A 4 15.39 -18.59 8.42
N PRO A 5 15.40 -18.39 9.75
CA PRO A 5 15.73 -19.46 10.69
C PRO A 5 14.78 -20.66 10.54
N ASN A 6 15.21 -21.83 11.00
CA ASN A 6 14.36 -23.01 11.06
C ASN A 6 13.13 -22.75 11.98
N GLU A 7 11.95 -23.28 11.63
CA GLU A 7 10.70 -23.13 12.40
C GLU A 7 10.83 -23.55 13.89
N ASN A 8 11.70 -24.51 14.19
CA ASN A 8 11.94 -24.97 15.56
C ASN A 8 12.94 -24.08 16.33
N HIS A 9 13.63 -23.17 15.66
CA HIS A 9 14.62 -22.29 16.25
C HIS A 9 13.96 -21.16 17.04
N ILE A 10 14.56 -20.78 18.18
CA ILE A 10 14.03 -19.72 19.06
C ILE A 10 13.83 -18.40 18.31
N CYS A 11 14.77 -18.01 17.45
CA CYS A 11 14.63 -16.78 16.65
C CYS A 11 13.40 -16.82 15.74
N PHE A 12 13.02 -17.97 15.17
CA PHE A 12 11.82 -18.05 14.34
C PHE A 12 10.56 -17.77 15.16
N LYS A 13 10.48 -18.35 16.37
CA LYS A 13 9.39 -18.09 17.32
C LYS A 13 9.31 -16.60 17.68
N LEU A 14 10.44 -15.99 18.01
CA LEU A 14 10.49 -14.56 18.34
C LEU A 14 10.05 -13.66 17.18
N ILE A 15 10.43 -13.98 15.94
CA ILE A 15 9.98 -13.24 14.76
C ILE A 15 8.46 -13.41 14.60
N LYS A 16 7.94 -14.63 14.78
CA LYS A 16 6.50 -14.90 14.70
C LYS A 16 5.72 -14.14 15.78
N ASP A 17 6.19 -14.14 17.02
CA ASP A 17 5.59 -13.40 18.13
C ASP A 17 5.57 -11.89 17.84
N LEU A 18 6.63 -11.36 17.22
CA LEU A 18 6.68 -9.97 16.76
C LEU A 18 5.58 -9.67 15.73
N PHE A 19 5.37 -10.54 14.74
CA PHE A 19 4.26 -10.37 13.78
C PHE A 19 2.89 -10.47 14.45
N GLU A 20 2.72 -11.35 15.44
CA GLU A 20 1.49 -11.42 16.25
C GLU A 20 1.20 -10.10 16.97
N ILE A 21 2.23 -9.47 17.55
CA ILE A 21 2.10 -8.17 18.21
C ILE A 21 1.78 -7.06 17.20
N ILE A 22 2.50 -7.01 16.07
CA ILE A 22 2.31 -5.96 15.04
C ILE A 22 0.91 -6.05 14.41
N PHE A 23 0.42 -7.27 14.14
CA PHE A 23 -0.90 -7.49 13.50
C PHE A 23 -2.06 -7.61 14.49
N SER A 24 -1.82 -7.36 15.77
CA SER A 24 -2.89 -7.34 16.77
C SER A 24 -3.92 -6.24 16.46
N GLN A 25 -5.21 -6.56 16.65
CA GLN A 25 -6.33 -5.69 16.27
C GLN A 25 -6.42 -4.39 17.08
N ASP A 26 -5.81 -4.36 18.26
CA ASP A 26 -5.71 -3.16 19.11
C ASP A 26 -4.68 -2.15 18.60
N LYS A 27 -3.84 -2.54 17.63
CA LYS A 27 -2.82 -1.66 17.04
C LYS A 27 -3.36 -0.92 15.84
N LYS A 28 -3.02 0.37 15.76
CA LYS A 28 -3.17 1.15 14.54
C LYS A 28 -1.93 0.93 13.68
N LEU A 29 -2.09 0.19 12.58
CA LEU A 29 -1.03 -0.01 11.61
C LEU A 29 -1.20 0.97 10.45
N TYR A 30 -0.14 1.70 10.12
CA TYR A 30 -0.07 2.53 8.93
C TYR A 30 0.78 1.81 7.90
N VAL A 31 0.26 1.67 6.68
CA VAL A 31 0.94 0.96 5.59
C VAL A 31 0.99 1.85 4.36
N TRP A 32 2.08 1.75 3.61
CA TRP A 32 2.13 2.26 2.24
C TRP A 32 1.83 1.10 1.30
N GLY A 33 0.72 1.17 0.57
CA GLY A 33 0.21 0.05 -0.23
C GLY A 33 -0.90 -0.72 0.46
N SER A 34 -1.12 -1.96 0.03
CA SER A 34 -2.28 -2.76 0.45
C SER A 34 -1.86 -3.98 1.22
N LYS A 35 -2.65 -4.37 2.23
CA LYS A 35 -2.44 -5.66 2.94
C LYS A 35 -2.47 -6.88 2.02
N VAL A 36 -3.04 -6.75 0.82
CA VAL A 36 -3.02 -7.78 -0.23
C VAL A 36 -1.58 -8.14 -0.63
N GLU A 37 -0.64 -7.18 -0.58
CA GLU A 37 0.77 -7.38 -0.91
C GLU A 37 1.47 -8.32 0.08
N LEU A 38 0.92 -8.49 1.29
CA LEU A 38 1.45 -9.42 2.29
C LEU A 38 1.03 -10.88 2.05
N LYS A 39 0.03 -11.14 1.19
CA LYS A 39 -0.49 -12.50 0.96
C LYS A 39 0.57 -13.50 0.47
N PRO A 40 1.46 -13.18 -0.50
CA PRO A 40 2.47 -14.13 -0.96
C PRO A 40 3.44 -14.56 0.15
N PHE A 41 3.63 -13.73 1.18
CA PHE A 41 4.57 -13.98 2.27
C PHE A 41 4.02 -14.93 3.35
N VAL A 42 2.73 -15.27 3.32
CA VAL A 42 2.13 -16.26 4.23
C VAL A 42 2.83 -17.63 4.12
N ILE A 43 3.44 -17.94 2.97
CA ILE A 43 4.23 -19.17 2.77
C ILE A 43 5.39 -19.32 3.75
N PHE A 44 5.89 -18.22 4.31
CA PHE A 44 6.97 -18.20 5.30
C PHE A 44 6.50 -18.55 6.72
N LYS A 45 5.18 -18.74 6.93
CA LYS A 45 4.56 -19.16 8.20
C LYS A 45 4.84 -18.25 9.40
N LEU A 46 5.29 -17.03 9.18
CA LEU A 46 5.47 -16.00 10.21
C LEU A 46 4.15 -15.36 10.63
N PHE A 47 3.13 -15.45 9.78
CA PHE A 47 1.76 -15.01 10.04
C PHE A 47 0.80 -15.77 9.12
N SER A 48 -0.50 -15.65 9.38
CA SER A 48 -1.57 -16.34 8.65
C SER A 48 -2.47 -15.39 7.85
N TYR A 49 -3.20 -15.96 6.89
CA TYR A 49 -4.27 -15.24 6.19
C TYR A 49 -5.33 -14.70 7.16
N GLU A 50 -5.62 -15.42 8.24
CA GLU A 50 -6.57 -14.98 9.25
C GLU A 50 -6.08 -13.72 9.97
N GLN A 51 -4.79 -13.66 10.35
CA GLN A 51 -4.18 -12.47 10.92
C GLN A 51 -4.25 -11.28 9.96
N LEU A 52 -3.92 -11.49 8.67
CA LEU A 52 -4.05 -10.44 7.65
C LEU A 52 -5.50 -9.96 7.46
N ASN A 53 -6.48 -10.86 7.51
CA ASN A 53 -7.89 -10.51 7.35
C ASN A 53 -8.40 -9.68 8.54
N ARG A 54 -7.98 -10.04 9.75
CA ARG A 54 -8.28 -9.34 11.00
C ARG A 54 -7.62 -7.98 11.12
N MET A 55 -6.49 -7.79 10.44
CA MET A 55 -5.79 -6.51 10.38
C MET A 55 -6.62 -5.46 9.64
N ASN A 56 -6.70 -4.25 10.22
CA ASN A 56 -7.36 -3.10 9.61
C ASN A 56 -6.37 -1.94 9.45
N PRO A 57 -5.42 -2.03 8.49
CA PRO A 57 -4.39 -1.02 8.35
C PRO A 57 -4.95 0.24 7.68
N ILE A 58 -4.37 1.38 8.03
CA ILE A 58 -4.62 2.66 7.38
C ILE A 58 -3.69 2.76 6.17
N ASN A 59 -4.26 2.79 4.97
CA ASN A 59 -3.51 2.92 3.72
C ASN A 59 -3.07 4.38 3.50
N LEU A 60 -1.80 4.66 3.79
CA LEU A 60 -1.20 5.97 3.60
C LEU A 60 -1.10 6.39 2.13
N GLN A 61 -0.92 5.43 1.22
CA GLN A 61 -0.82 5.72 -0.21
C GLN A 61 -2.14 6.25 -0.76
N GLU A 62 -3.27 5.67 -0.34
CA GLU A 62 -4.60 6.15 -0.73
C GLU A 62 -4.90 7.53 -0.13
N ASN A 63 -4.59 7.73 1.16
CA ASN A 63 -4.71 9.03 1.81
C ASN A 63 -3.87 10.11 1.10
N PHE A 64 -2.65 9.75 0.69
CA PHE A 64 -1.77 10.64 -0.07
C PHE A 64 -2.38 10.97 -1.43
N LYS A 65 -2.86 9.98 -2.19
CA LYS A 65 -3.53 10.22 -3.50
C LYS A 65 -4.72 11.17 -3.37
N ILE A 66 -5.55 10.99 -2.33
CA ILE A 66 -6.69 11.87 -2.06
C ILE A 66 -6.22 13.30 -1.74
N PHE A 67 -5.25 13.44 -0.83
CA PHE A 67 -4.66 14.73 -0.49
C PHE A 67 -4.09 15.42 -1.72
N TRP A 68 -3.32 14.69 -2.53
CA TRP A 68 -2.67 15.16 -3.74
C TRP A 68 -3.67 15.72 -4.75
N ASN A 69 -4.69 14.92 -5.10
CA ASN A 69 -5.75 15.32 -6.04
C ASN A 69 -6.53 16.54 -5.57
N LYS A 70 -6.62 16.76 -4.24
CA LYS A 70 -7.25 17.96 -3.68
C LYS A 70 -6.37 19.20 -3.81
N GLN A 71 -5.05 19.07 -3.62
CA GLN A 71 -4.10 20.19 -3.73
C GLN A 71 -3.75 20.55 -5.17
N HIS A 72 -3.90 19.60 -6.10
CA HIS A 72 -3.58 19.76 -7.51
C HIS A 72 -4.82 19.46 -8.36
N PRO A 73 -5.76 20.41 -8.48
CA PRO A 73 -6.96 20.23 -9.26
C PRO A 73 -6.61 19.93 -10.73
N HIS A 74 -7.05 18.77 -11.17
CA HIS A 74 -6.93 18.34 -12.56
C HIS A 74 -7.63 19.34 -13.48
N LYS A 75 -6.92 19.86 -14.50
CA LYS A 75 -7.57 20.66 -15.55
C LYS A 75 -8.53 19.76 -16.30
N SER A 76 -9.83 20.03 -16.18
CA SER A 76 -10.84 19.35 -16.99
C SER A 76 -10.51 19.56 -18.47
N SER A 77 -10.40 18.46 -19.21
CA SER A 77 -10.18 18.47 -20.65
C SER A 77 -11.30 19.29 -21.30
N THR A 78 -10.99 20.52 -21.71
CA THR A 78 -11.87 21.30 -22.58
C THR A 78 -11.83 20.70 -23.97
N SER A 79 -12.55 19.60 -24.18
CA SER A 79 -12.82 19.03 -25.51
C SER A 79 -13.94 17.99 -25.44
N THR A 80 -15.15 18.49 -25.70
CA THR A 80 -16.18 17.87 -26.56
C THR A 80 -16.41 16.36 -26.39
N SER A 81 -17.47 16.03 -25.64
CA SER A 81 -18.41 14.92 -25.85
C SER A 81 -17.89 13.65 -26.54
N SER A 82 -17.59 12.63 -25.73
CA SER A 82 -17.91 11.25 -26.08
C SER A 82 -18.23 10.47 -24.79
N ASN A 83 -19.40 9.84 -24.78
CA ASN A 83 -19.87 8.94 -23.74
C ASN A 83 -19.04 7.64 -23.73
N SER A 84 -17.76 7.74 -23.40
CA SER A 84 -16.91 6.58 -23.13
C SER A 84 -16.29 6.73 -21.76
N SER A 85 -16.74 5.85 -20.87
CA SER A 85 -16.08 5.45 -19.63
C SER A 85 -14.56 5.30 -19.80
N SER A 86 -13.80 6.27 -19.31
CA SER A 86 -12.46 6.06 -18.77
C SER A 86 -12.01 7.37 -18.13
N ASP A 87 -11.99 7.38 -16.80
CA ASP A 87 -11.24 8.34 -15.99
C ASP A 87 -9.80 8.34 -16.48
N ASN A 88 -9.42 9.27 -17.36
CA ASN A 88 -8.06 9.41 -17.87
C ASN A 88 -7.71 10.90 -17.83
N CYS A 89 -7.34 11.41 -16.65
CA CYS A 89 -6.72 12.74 -16.61
C CYS A 89 -5.34 12.65 -17.26
N LEU A 90 -5.16 13.35 -18.38
CA LEU A 90 -3.90 13.46 -19.10
C LEU A 90 -2.98 14.55 -18.50
N CYS A 91 -3.28 15.02 -17.29
CA CYS A 91 -2.50 16.04 -16.63
C CYS A 91 -1.19 15.43 -16.09
N GLU A 92 -0.05 16.08 -16.34
CA GLU A 92 1.29 15.64 -15.88
C GLU A 92 1.36 15.41 -14.36
N ALA A 93 0.47 16.05 -13.60
CA ALA A 93 0.34 15.90 -12.14
C ALA A 93 -0.59 14.76 -11.69
N CYS A 94 -1.14 13.93 -12.58
CA CYS A 94 -2.02 12.84 -12.18
C CYS A 94 -1.22 11.64 -11.67
N ILE A 95 -1.16 11.47 -10.35
CA ILE A 95 -0.53 10.30 -9.73
C ILE A 95 -1.46 9.11 -9.87
N GLY A 96 -1.22 8.31 -10.92
CA GLY A 96 -1.80 6.99 -11.15
C GLY A 96 -3.33 6.99 -11.16
N ILE A 97 -3.90 7.12 -12.36
CA ILE A 97 -5.31 7.38 -12.59
C ILE A 97 -6.21 6.21 -12.13
N GLY A 98 -5.62 5.02 -11.92
CA GLY A 98 -6.32 3.86 -11.39
C GLY A 98 -6.13 3.66 -9.87
N PRO A 99 -7.17 3.20 -9.14
CA PRO A 99 -7.01 2.67 -7.78
C PRO A 99 -6.06 1.45 -7.72
N SER A 100 -5.78 0.83 -8.87
CA SER A 100 -4.87 -0.31 -9.03
C SER A 100 -3.41 0.06 -9.31
N GLU A 101 -3.09 1.33 -9.61
CA GLU A 101 -1.71 1.72 -9.90
C GLU A 101 -0.95 2.03 -8.60
N LEU A 102 0.03 1.17 -8.30
CA LEU A 102 0.91 1.30 -7.14
C LEU A 102 1.93 2.39 -7.42
N TRP A 103 1.88 3.47 -6.64
CA TRP A 103 2.90 4.51 -6.64
C TRP A 103 3.81 4.27 -5.44
N SER A 104 5.11 4.09 -5.70
CA SER A 104 6.06 3.70 -4.65
C SER A 104 6.23 4.82 -3.63
N LEU A 105 6.55 4.45 -2.38
CA LEU A 105 6.88 5.42 -1.33
C LEU A 105 8.10 6.27 -1.71
N GLN A 106 9.05 5.68 -2.44
CA GLN A 106 10.24 6.38 -2.93
C GLN A 106 9.86 7.49 -3.91
N ASN A 107 8.94 7.22 -4.83
CA ASN A 107 8.44 8.25 -5.74
C ASN A 107 7.70 9.35 -4.98
N ALA A 108 6.97 8.98 -3.91
CA ALA A 108 6.31 9.95 -3.05
C ALA A 108 7.26 10.88 -2.33
N VAL A 109 8.34 10.33 -1.79
CA VAL A 109 9.35 11.10 -1.08
C VAL A 109 10.16 11.97 -2.04
N ALA A 110 10.67 11.40 -3.15
CA ALA A 110 11.43 12.15 -4.15
C ALA A 110 10.62 13.34 -4.67
N PHE A 111 9.33 13.10 -4.94
CA PHE A 111 8.44 14.15 -5.41
C PHE A 111 8.25 15.28 -4.38
N GLU A 112 7.92 14.97 -3.12
CA GLU A 112 7.77 16.00 -2.07
C GLU A 112 9.07 16.79 -1.81
N LEU A 113 10.22 16.17 -2.07
CA LEU A 113 11.52 16.80 -1.90
C LEU A 113 12.02 17.56 -3.16
N ASN A 114 11.25 17.58 -4.25
CA ASN A 114 11.66 18.09 -5.57
C ASN A 114 12.97 17.47 -6.09
N GLU A 115 13.18 16.18 -5.85
CA GLU A 115 14.30 15.38 -6.37
C GLU A 115 13.97 14.69 -7.70
#